data_AF-A0A2M7CIG0-F1
#
_entry.id   AF-A0A2M7CIG0-F1
#
_cell.length_a   1.000
_cell.length_b   1.000
_cell.length_c   1.000
_cell.angle_alpha   90.00
_cell.angle_beta   90.00
_cell.angle_gamma   90.00
#
_symmetry.space_group_name_H-M   'P 1'
#
loop_
_entity.id
_entity.type
_entity.pdbx_description
1 polymer ?
#
loop_
_entity_poly.entity_id
_entity_poly.type
_entity_poly.pdbx_seq_one_letter_code
_entity_poly.pdbx_strand_id
1 'polypeptide(L)'
;MKKIQNNLYYFEISKNNQEKLLDDFYVFDNKYPDLNKYIKNTKEIKNILITIRTLQSKKEKPVVIDKYFLELSQIIGKYSNCSEFTCFINACDNTMNKFKNEMNLLKKITERYFAKRVLNEMVPEEWVQAILDTNSSRKKGKCGENKLIYILKKQGFKEVYDWNNFFNADYCVVKFSKKFSLKNVRENLDVKINTKKQNKTLDLIIKAKGKILLCEAKHLNTAGGGQDKQISELIEILGLAEKNGISYISFLDGKYSNVLLGVNGHGDKITTQRKEIKQYLNNNPDNYWVNTAGFENLISDLK
;
A
#
# COMPACT_ATOMS: atom_id res chain seq x y z
N MET A 1 9.15 -5.96 -34.16
CA MET A 1 8.94 -6.47 -32.79
C MET A 1 10.13 -7.33 -32.44
N LYS A 2 10.79 -7.07 -31.31
CA LYS A 2 11.74 -8.06 -30.78
C LYS A 2 10.95 -9.31 -30.41
N LYS A 3 11.53 -10.50 -30.61
CA LYS A 3 10.87 -11.74 -30.23
C LYS A 3 10.85 -11.80 -28.70
N ILE A 4 9.66 -11.97 -28.12
CA ILE A 4 9.52 -12.20 -26.68
C ILE A 4 10.39 -13.39 -26.27
N GLN A 5 11.15 -13.21 -25.19
CA GLN A 5 12.03 -14.24 -24.67
C GLN A 5 11.28 -15.14 -23.68
N ASN A 6 11.92 -16.25 -23.32
CA ASN A 6 11.44 -17.15 -22.27
C ASN A 6 11.35 -16.40 -20.92
N ASN A 7 10.40 -16.76 -20.05
CA ASN A 7 10.25 -16.10 -18.74
C ASN A 7 11.52 -16.11 -17.86
N LEU A 8 12.35 -17.14 -17.94
CA LEU A 8 13.63 -17.25 -17.23
C LEU A 8 14.63 -16.16 -17.65
N TYR A 9 14.54 -15.66 -18.89
CA TYR A 9 15.35 -14.54 -19.34
C TYR A 9 15.04 -13.27 -18.54
N TYR A 10 13.75 -12.91 -18.42
CA TYR A 10 13.33 -11.73 -17.66
C TYR A 10 13.54 -11.91 -16.14
N PHE A 11 13.45 -13.15 -15.65
CA PHE A 11 13.80 -13.49 -14.28
C PHE A 11 15.29 -13.26 -13.99
N GLU A 12 16.20 -13.71 -14.87
CA GLU A 12 17.63 -13.46 -14.71
C GLU A 12 18.00 -11.97 -14.87
N ILE A 13 17.31 -11.22 -15.74
CA ILE A 13 17.44 -9.75 -15.76
C ILE A 13 17.09 -9.18 -14.39
N SER A 14 15.96 -9.60 -13.81
CA SER A 14 15.52 -9.10 -12.50
C SER A 14 16.51 -9.43 -11.39
N LYS A 15 17.10 -10.61 -11.43
CA LYS A 15 18.11 -11.06 -10.48
C LYS A 15 19.43 -10.28 -10.60
N ASN A 16 19.84 -9.96 -11.83
CA ASN A 16 21.11 -9.28 -12.11
C ASN A 16 21.02 -7.75 -12.01
N ASN A 17 19.80 -7.19 -11.95
CA ASN A 17 19.56 -5.76 -11.85
C ASN A 17 18.75 -5.47 -10.58
N GLN A 18 19.44 -5.06 -9.52
CA GLN A 18 18.82 -4.83 -8.21
C GLN A 18 17.90 -3.61 -8.21
N GLU A 19 16.83 -3.69 -7.42
CA GLU A 19 16.00 -2.55 -7.06
C GLU A 19 16.82 -1.50 -6.31
N LYS A 20 16.49 -0.23 -6.58
CA LYS A 20 17.10 0.89 -5.87
C LYS A 20 16.70 0.84 -4.40
N LEU A 21 17.64 1.20 -3.52
CA LEU A 21 17.36 1.33 -2.09
C LEU A 21 16.46 2.54 -1.78
N LEU A 22 16.54 3.56 -2.63
CA LEU A 22 15.70 4.74 -2.60
C LEU A 22 15.09 4.92 -3.99
N ASP A 23 13.77 4.80 -4.07
CA ASP A 23 13.01 4.95 -5.30
C ASP A 23 11.95 6.04 -5.11
N ASP A 24 12.02 7.06 -5.96
CA ASP A 24 11.21 8.28 -5.90
C ASP A 24 9.70 7.99 -5.96
N PHE A 25 9.27 6.86 -6.55
CA PHE A 25 7.85 6.44 -6.50
C PHE A 25 7.33 6.19 -5.08
N TYR A 26 8.24 5.95 -4.13
CA TYR A 26 7.94 5.61 -2.74
C TYR A 26 8.54 6.60 -1.73
N VAL A 27 9.11 7.71 -2.21
CA VAL A 27 9.63 8.80 -1.38
C VAL A 27 8.55 9.88 -1.22
N PHE A 28 8.32 10.29 0.03
CA PHE A 28 7.38 11.34 0.40
C PHE A 28 8.08 12.26 1.41
N ASP A 29 9.07 13.00 0.92
CA ASP A 29 9.98 13.86 1.68
C ASP A 29 9.54 15.33 1.71
N ASN A 30 8.64 15.71 0.81
CA ASN A 30 8.03 17.04 0.82
C ASN A 30 7.14 17.25 2.06
N LYS A 31 7.15 18.48 2.58
CA LYS A 31 6.22 18.90 3.62
C LYS A 31 4.77 18.60 3.23
N TYR A 32 3.98 18.18 4.20
CA TYR A 32 2.59 17.85 3.94
C TYR A 32 1.83 19.12 3.48
N PRO A 33 1.06 19.09 2.37
CA PRO A 33 0.41 20.29 1.86
C PRO A 33 -0.53 20.98 2.86
N ASP A 34 -1.17 20.18 3.72
CA ASP A 34 -2.11 20.63 4.75
C ASP A 34 -1.47 20.75 6.15
N LEU A 35 -0.13 20.77 6.28
CA LEU A 35 0.58 20.75 7.57
C LEU A 35 0.08 21.80 8.57
N ASN A 36 -0.17 23.03 8.11
CA ASN A 36 -0.70 24.10 8.94
C ASN A 36 -2.07 23.77 9.57
N LYS A 37 -2.92 23.02 8.87
CA LYS A 37 -4.23 22.58 9.40
C LYS A 37 -4.06 21.56 10.51
N TYR A 38 -3.09 20.64 10.37
CA TYR A 38 -2.73 19.68 11.42
C TYR A 38 -2.17 20.37 12.67
N ILE A 39 -1.28 21.34 12.49
CA ILE A 39 -0.71 22.11 13.60
C ILE A 39 -1.81 22.89 14.33
N LYS A 40 -2.67 23.61 13.59
CA LYS A 40 -3.77 24.36 14.18
C LYS A 40 -4.71 23.46 14.98
N ASN A 41 -5.14 22.34 14.42
CA ASN A 41 -6.03 21.41 15.12
C ASN A 41 -5.35 20.77 16.34
N THR A 42 -4.06 20.46 16.26
CA THR A 42 -3.30 19.93 17.41
C THR A 42 -3.20 20.95 18.55
N LYS A 43 -2.98 22.24 18.22
CA LYS A 43 -3.01 23.33 19.20
C LYS A 43 -4.37 23.44 19.88
N GLU A 44 -5.46 23.41 19.10
CA GLU A 44 -6.81 23.47 19.63
C GLU A 44 -7.13 22.30 20.58
N ILE A 45 -6.76 21.07 20.20
CA ILE A 45 -6.90 19.88 21.07
C ILE A 45 -6.14 20.07 22.38
N LYS A 46 -4.88 20.53 22.32
CA LYS A 46 -4.07 20.77 23.53
C LYS A 46 -4.68 21.83 24.43
N ASN A 47 -5.14 22.95 23.87
CA ASN A 47 -5.77 24.02 24.63
C ASN A 47 -7.01 23.54 25.38
N ILE A 48 -7.85 22.73 24.74
CA ILE A 48 -9.03 22.14 25.38
C ILE A 48 -8.61 21.17 26.49
N LEU A 49 -7.64 20.29 26.24
CA LEU A 49 -7.12 19.35 27.26
C LEU A 49 -6.52 20.06 28.48
N ILE A 50 -5.75 21.11 28.27
CA ILE A 50 -5.20 21.97 29.33
C ILE A 50 -6.35 22.59 30.13
N THR A 51 -7.34 23.16 29.43
CA THR A 51 -8.52 23.78 30.05
C THR A 51 -9.27 22.78 30.93
N ILE A 52 -9.56 21.58 30.42
CA ILE A 52 -10.20 20.50 31.19
C ILE A 52 -9.41 20.21 32.47
N ARG A 53 -8.09 19.98 32.36
CA ARG A 53 -7.24 19.68 33.52
C ARG A 53 -7.20 20.83 34.53
N THR A 54 -7.14 22.07 34.07
CA THR A 54 -7.14 23.26 34.94
C THR A 54 -8.47 23.38 35.69
N LEU A 55 -9.60 23.20 35.01
CA LEU A 55 -10.94 23.26 35.63
C LEU A 55 -11.13 22.14 36.66
N GLN A 56 -10.70 20.91 36.34
CA GLN A 56 -10.70 19.79 37.29
C GLN A 56 -9.84 20.08 38.53
N SER A 57 -8.65 20.63 38.33
CA SER A 57 -7.73 20.98 39.43
C SER A 57 -8.30 22.06 40.34
N LYS A 58 -9.09 22.98 39.78
CA LYS A 58 -9.83 24.02 40.51
C LYS A 58 -11.16 23.53 41.12
N LYS A 59 -11.50 22.25 40.95
CA LYS A 59 -12.76 21.64 41.41
C LYS A 59 -14.00 22.38 40.89
N GLU A 60 -13.94 22.81 39.63
CA GLU A 60 -15.08 23.46 38.96
C GLU A 60 -16.28 22.53 38.80
N LYS A 61 -17.45 23.11 38.55
CA LYS A 61 -18.70 22.36 38.40
C LYS A 61 -18.60 21.35 37.24
N PRO A 62 -18.99 20.07 37.42
CA PRO A 62 -18.92 19.05 36.38
C PRO A 62 -19.58 19.46 35.05
N VAL A 63 -20.72 20.17 35.13
CA VAL A 63 -21.44 20.68 33.95
C VAL A 63 -20.58 21.64 33.10
N VAL A 64 -19.68 22.40 33.73
CA VAL A 64 -18.76 23.30 33.00
C VAL A 64 -17.67 22.49 32.32
N ILE A 65 -17.09 21.51 33.02
CA ILE A 65 -16.04 20.63 32.47
C ILE A 65 -16.58 19.81 31.30
N ASP A 66 -17.82 19.33 31.40
CA ASP A 66 -18.48 18.53 30.37
C ASP A 66 -18.67 19.27 29.04
N LYS A 67 -18.79 20.61 29.07
CA LYS A 67 -18.82 21.42 27.83
C LYS A 67 -17.51 21.28 27.06
N TYR A 68 -16.37 21.32 27.75
CA TYR A 68 -15.06 21.17 27.11
C TYR A 68 -14.79 19.73 26.63
N PHE A 69 -15.36 18.72 27.29
CA PHE A 69 -15.35 17.37 26.73
C PHE A 69 -16.19 17.26 25.44
N LEU A 70 -17.32 17.96 25.36
CA LEU A 70 -18.08 18.07 24.11
C LEU A 70 -17.28 18.76 23.00
N GLU A 71 -16.63 19.89 23.32
CA GLU A 71 -15.75 20.59 22.37
C GLU A 71 -14.60 19.70 21.88
N LEU A 72 -13.96 18.96 22.79
CA LEU A 72 -12.91 18.00 22.46
C LEU A 72 -13.41 16.90 21.52
N SER A 73 -14.61 16.37 21.76
CA SER A 73 -15.26 15.39 20.87
C SER A 73 -15.48 15.96 19.46
N GLN A 74 -15.94 17.21 19.35
CA GLN A 74 -16.27 17.87 18.08
C GLN A 74 -15.03 18.23 17.26
N ILE A 75 -13.94 18.64 17.91
CA ILE A 75 -12.73 19.08 17.22
C ILE A 75 -11.86 17.91 16.72
N ILE A 76 -12.03 16.73 17.33
CA ILE A 76 -11.36 15.50 16.91
C ILE A 76 -11.96 15.02 15.59
N GLY A 77 -11.18 15.10 14.52
CA GLY A 77 -11.60 14.80 13.17
C GLY A 77 -10.45 14.60 12.20
N LYS A 78 -10.64 15.06 10.96
CA LYS A 78 -9.74 14.77 9.82
C LYS A 78 -8.27 15.11 10.06
N TYR A 79 -8.00 16.18 10.81
CA TYR A 79 -6.63 16.69 11.03
C TYR A 79 -6.06 16.31 12.41
N SER A 80 -6.73 15.42 13.16
CA SER A 80 -6.37 15.13 14.56
C SER A 80 -5.43 13.95 14.71
N ASN A 81 -5.26 13.12 13.67
CA ASN A 81 -4.46 11.90 13.72
C ASN A 81 -2.95 12.12 13.89
N CYS A 82 -2.52 13.38 13.99
CA CYS A 82 -1.13 13.78 14.27
C CYS A 82 -0.97 14.48 15.63
N SER A 83 -2.05 14.59 16.42
CA SER A 83 -1.96 15.06 17.80
C SER A 83 -1.46 13.95 18.71
N GLU A 84 -0.65 14.29 19.71
CA GLU A 84 -0.12 13.35 20.69
C GLU A 84 -1.23 12.66 21.48
N PHE A 85 -2.34 13.37 21.71
CA PHE A 85 -3.54 12.82 22.33
C PHE A 85 -4.18 11.74 21.46
N THR A 86 -4.32 11.96 20.15
CA THR A 86 -4.89 10.94 19.25
C THR A 86 -3.96 9.74 19.08
N CYS A 87 -2.63 9.96 19.09
CA CYS A 87 -1.67 8.87 19.18
C CYS A 87 -1.84 8.06 20.47
N PHE A 88 -2.12 8.70 21.59
CA PHE A 88 -2.39 8.02 22.86
C PHE A 88 -3.71 7.24 22.86
N ILE A 89 -4.75 7.74 22.19
CA ILE A 89 -6.00 6.97 21.99
C ILE A 89 -5.71 5.65 21.28
N ASN A 90 -4.87 5.67 20.23
CA ASN A 90 -4.46 4.45 19.54
C ASN A 90 -3.68 3.51 20.46
N ALA A 91 -2.84 4.04 21.35
CA ALA A 91 -2.13 3.25 22.36
C ALA A 91 -3.05 2.66 23.44
N CYS A 92 -4.29 3.16 23.57
CA CYS A 92 -5.34 2.60 24.43
C CYS A 92 -6.23 1.59 23.68
N ASP A 93 -5.73 0.98 22.60
CA ASP A 93 -6.45 0.03 21.74
C ASP A 93 -7.81 0.55 21.25
N ASN A 94 -7.85 1.83 20.88
CA ASN A 94 -9.05 2.50 20.40
C ASN A 94 -8.80 3.24 19.09
N THR A 95 -9.89 3.53 18.39
CA THR A 95 -9.84 4.30 17.14
C THR A 95 -10.61 5.59 17.30
N MET A 96 -10.14 6.64 16.62
CA MET A 96 -10.73 7.99 16.65
C MET A 96 -12.23 7.99 16.34
N ASN A 97 -12.69 7.14 15.41
CA ASN A 97 -14.10 7.06 15.00
C ASN A 97 -15.02 6.49 16.08
N LYS A 98 -14.59 5.46 16.82
CA LYS A 98 -15.36 4.94 17.97
C LYS A 98 -15.33 5.91 19.13
N PHE A 99 -14.16 6.47 19.40
CA PHE A 99 -13.88 7.29 20.56
C PHE A 99 -14.69 8.58 20.63
N LYS A 100 -14.76 9.34 19.54
CA LYS A 100 -15.36 10.68 19.56
C LYS A 100 -16.87 10.66 19.86
N ASN A 101 -17.55 9.56 19.56
CA ASN A 101 -19.00 9.41 19.77
C ASN A 101 -19.34 8.85 21.17
N GLU A 102 -18.35 8.34 21.90
CA GLU A 102 -18.54 7.67 23.19
C GLU A 102 -18.00 8.54 24.33
N MET A 103 -18.83 9.47 24.81
CA MET A 103 -18.43 10.50 25.79
C MET A 103 -17.79 9.91 27.07
N ASN A 104 -18.30 8.79 27.57
CA ASN A 104 -17.76 8.13 28.75
C ASN A 104 -16.34 7.57 28.50
N LEU A 105 -16.09 7.08 27.28
CA LEU A 105 -14.77 6.60 26.89
C LEU A 105 -13.79 7.77 26.71
N LEU A 106 -14.27 8.87 26.12
CA LEU A 106 -13.51 10.13 25.99
C LEU A 106 -12.99 10.61 27.33
N LYS A 107 -13.86 10.74 28.33
CA LYS A 107 -13.45 11.13 29.68
C LYS A 107 -12.42 10.16 30.26
N LYS A 108 -12.67 8.85 30.22
CA LYS A 108 -11.77 7.82 30.77
C LYS A 108 -10.36 7.85 30.16
N ILE A 109 -10.25 7.97 28.84
CA ILE A 109 -8.93 8.04 28.18
C ILE A 109 -8.24 9.38 28.46
N THR A 110 -9.00 10.47 28.54
CA THR A 110 -8.46 11.79 28.89
C THR A 110 -7.83 11.77 30.29
N GLU A 111 -8.49 11.17 31.28
CA GLU A 111 -7.91 10.98 32.62
C GLU A 111 -6.62 10.15 32.58
N ARG A 112 -6.61 9.06 31.80
CA ARG A 112 -5.40 8.25 31.61
C ARG A 112 -4.28 9.04 30.95
N TYR A 113 -4.61 9.92 30.01
CA TYR A 113 -3.65 10.80 29.36
C TYR A 113 -3.04 11.76 30.38
N PHE A 114 -3.86 12.45 31.18
CA PHE A 114 -3.39 13.36 32.23
C PHE A 114 -2.49 12.68 33.26
N ALA A 115 -2.80 11.43 33.61
CA ALA A 115 -2.02 10.65 34.56
C ALA A 115 -0.68 10.14 34.00
N LYS A 116 -0.52 10.06 32.68
CA LYS A 116 0.63 9.40 32.03
C LYS A 116 1.43 10.30 31.10
N ARG A 117 0.99 11.54 30.84
CA ARG A 117 1.58 12.46 29.88
C ARG A 117 1.68 13.87 30.46
N VAL A 118 2.73 14.57 30.06
CA VAL A 118 2.92 15.99 30.35
C VAL A 118 2.04 16.79 29.37
N LEU A 119 1.27 17.74 29.90
CA LEU A 119 0.59 18.73 29.07
C LEU A 119 1.50 19.94 28.90
N ASN A 120 1.65 20.41 27.67
CA ASN A 120 2.32 21.66 27.33
C ASN A 120 1.59 22.30 26.15
N GLU A 121 1.88 23.57 25.88
CA GLU A 121 1.24 24.34 24.81
C GLU A 121 2.01 24.24 23.48
N MET A 122 3.24 23.71 23.51
CA MET A 122 4.10 23.66 22.34
C MET A 122 3.55 22.68 21.30
N VAL A 123 3.44 23.12 20.06
CA VAL A 123 3.16 22.25 18.91
C VAL A 123 4.19 22.56 17.84
N PRO A 124 5.41 22.01 17.98
CA PRO A 124 6.45 22.18 16.98
C PRO A 124 6.03 21.55 15.66
N GLU A 125 6.31 22.23 14.55
CA GLU A 125 5.95 21.80 13.21
C GLU A 125 6.57 20.43 12.88
N GLU A 126 7.82 20.24 13.27
CA GLU A 126 8.60 19.05 13.05
C GLU A 126 8.01 17.81 13.72
N TRP A 127 7.34 17.96 14.87
CA TRP A 127 6.69 16.83 15.55
C TRP A 127 5.45 16.37 14.78
N VAL A 128 4.65 17.31 14.29
CA VAL A 128 3.48 17.01 13.47
C VAL A 128 3.89 16.38 12.15
N GLN A 129 4.92 16.93 11.49
CA GLN A 129 5.47 16.38 10.26
C GLN A 129 6.03 14.97 10.46
N ALA A 130 6.79 14.70 11.54
CA ALA A 130 7.33 13.37 11.82
C ALA A 130 6.23 12.29 11.97
N ILE A 131 5.09 12.64 12.58
CA ILE A 131 3.94 11.72 12.68
C ILE A 131 3.29 11.52 11.30
N LEU A 132 3.19 12.56 10.47
CA LEU A 132 2.71 12.45 9.09
C LEU A 132 3.63 11.55 8.24
N ASP A 133 4.94 11.70 8.37
CA ASP A 133 5.95 10.92 7.66
C ASP A 133 5.88 9.43 8.04
N THR A 134 5.71 9.14 9.32
CA THR A 134 5.49 7.77 9.82
C THR A 134 4.26 7.12 9.15
N ASN A 135 3.20 7.92 8.95
CA ASN A 135 1.97 7.47 8.29
C ASN A 135 2.10 7.35 6.76
N SER A 136 3.17 7.86 6.14
CA SER A 136 3.39 7.79 4.68
C SER A 136 3.45 6.36 4.15
N SER A 137 3.88 5.41 4.97
CA SER A 137 3.91 3.98 4.65
C SER A 137 2.57 3.47 4.11
N ARG A 138 1.44 3.94 4.65
CA ARG A 138 0.09 3.56 4.21
C ARG A 138 -0.24 4.04 2.79
N LYS A 139 0.42 5.09 2.31
CA LYS A 139 0.24 5.62 0.95
C LYS A 139 0.95 4.76 -0.11
N LYS A 140 1.95 3.98 0.28
CA LYS A 140 2.81 3.19 -0.63
C LYS A 140 2.08 2.07 -1.35
N GLY A 141 0.92 1.61 -0.84
CA GLY A 141 0.15 0.54 -1.47
C GLY A 141 -0.23 0.83 -2.93
N LYS A 142 -0.65 2.08 -3.24
CA LYS A 142 -1.00 2.48 -4.62
C LYS A 142 0.21 2.86 -5.48
N CYS A 143 1.38 3.06 -4.88
CA CYS A 143 2.57 3.51 -5.60
C CYS A 143 3.08 2.47 -6.59
N GLY A 144 3.02 1.17 -6.23
CA GLY A 144 3.44 0.09 -7.12
C GLY A 144 2.64 0.06 -8.42
N GLU A 145 1.30 0.13 -8.34
CA GLU A 145 0.44 0.26 -9.51
C GLU A 145 0.81 1.48 -10.38
N ASN A 146 1.03 2.63 -9.74
CA ASN A 146 1.33 3.87 -10.45
C ASN A 146 2.70 3.82 -11.14
N LYS A 147 3.70 3.18 -10.52
CA LYS A 147 5.02 2.94 -11.12
C LYS A 147 4.92 2.06 -12.36
N LEU A 148 4.20 0.94 -12.27
CA LEU A 148 4.00 0.05 -13.42
C LEU A 148 3.26 0.74 -14.57
N ILE A 149 2.20 1.50 -14.27
CA ILE A 149 1.49 2.29 -15.28
C ILE A 149 2.38 3.35 -15.90
N TYR A 150 3.24 4.00 -15.12
CA TYR A 150 4.21 4.96 -15.64
C TYR A 150 5.19 4.32 -16.63
N ILE A 151 5.74 3.14 -16.28
CA ILE A 151 6.62 2.37 -17.17
C ILE A 151 5.88 1.99 -18.47
N LEU A 152 4.65 1.48 -18.35
CA LEU A 152 3.81 1.13 -19.51
C LEU A 152 3.51 2.33 -20.40
N LYS A 153 3.18 3.49 -19.82
CA LYS A 153 2.93 4.74 -20.57
C LYS A 153 4.16 5.21 -21.33
N LYS A 154 5.35 5.11 -20.74
CA LYS A 154 6.61 5.39 -21.44
C LYS A 154 6.83 4.51 -22.67
N GLN A 155 6.31 3.28 -22.63
CA GLN A 155 6.34 2.32 -23.75
C GLN A 155 5.13 2.46 -24.69
N GLY A 156 4.34 3.53 -24.54
CA GLY A 156 3.22 3.85 -25.42
C GLY A 156 1.95 3.02 -25.18
N PHE A 157 1.78 2.44 -23.99
CA PHE A 157 0.50 1.86 -23.56
C PHE A 157 -0.45 2.97 -23.09
N LYS A 158 -1.72 2.87 -23.47
CA LYS A 158 -2.77 3.79 -23.03
C LYS A 158 -3.48 3.25 -21.79
N GLU A 159 -3.70 4.10 -20.80
CA GLU A 159 -4.58 3.73 -19.69
C GLU A 159 -6.04 3.85 -20.14
N VAL A 160 -6.84 2.80 -19.93
CA VAL A 160 -8.26 2.74 -20.34
C VAL A 160 -9.17 2.47 -19.14
N TYR A 161 -10.45 2.82 -19.26
CA TYR A 161 -11.40 2.82 -18.13
C TYR A 161 -12.73 2.08 -18.42
N ASP A 162 -12.84 1.42 -19.57
CA ASP A 162 -14.00 0.62 -19.97
C ASP A 162 -13.59 -0.48 -20.97
N TRP A 163 -14.44 -1.50 -21.09
CA TRP A 163 -14.18 -2.69 -21.91
C TRP A 163 -14.11 -2.39 -23.41
N ASN A 164 -14.91 -1.43 -23.91
CA ASN A 164 -14.89 -1.08 -25.33
C ASN A 164 -13.50 -0.51 -25.72
N ASN A 165 -12.99 0.42 -24.92
CA ASN A 165 -11.66 0.97 -25.12
C ASN A 165 -10.55 -0.08 -24.93
N PHE A 166 -10.72 -1.02 -23.99
CA PHE A 166 -9.78 -2.13 -23.81
C PHE A 166 -9.72 -3.07 -25.02
N PHE A 167 -10.86 -3.44 -25.60
CA PHE A 167 -10.89 -4.32 -26.77
C PHE A 167 -10.42 -3.63 -28.05
N ASN A 168 -10.70 -2.33 -28.20
CA ASN A 168 -10.31 -1.55 -29.38
C ASN A 168 -8.83 -1.11 -29.39
N ALA A 169 -8.16 -1.04 -28.23
CA ALA A 169 -6.76 -0.65 -28.15
C ALA A 169 -5.83 -1.86 -28.29
N ASP A 170 -4.76 -1.72 -29.09
CA ASP A 170 -3.72 -2.75 -29.18
C ASP A 170 -2.85 -2.78 -27.92
N TYR A 171 -2.47 -1.62 -27.40
CA TYR A 171 -1.57 -1.48 -26.26
C TYR A 171 -2.24 -0.67 -25.16
N CYS A 172 -2.74 -1.34 -24.14
CA CYS A 172 -3.40 -0.66 -23.03
C CYS A 172 -3.18 -1.33 -21.68
N VAL A 173 -3.43 -0.57 -20.63
CA VAL A 173 -3.44 -1.04 -19.24
C VAL A 173 -4.69 -0.55 -18.54
N VAL A 174 -5.23 -1.38 -17.65
CA VAL A 174 -6.34 -1.01 -16.79
C VAL A 174 -6.15 -1.60 -15.39
N LYS A 175 -6.66 -0.87 -14.39
CA LYS A 175 -6.69 -1.31 -12.99
C LYS A 175 -7.96 -2.11 -12.72
N PHE A 176 -7.87 -3.11 -11.86
CA PHE A 176 -9.08 -3.73 -11.29
C PHE A 176 -9.92 -2.66 -10.57
N SER A 177 -11.23 -2.70 -10.80
CA SER A 177 -12.16 -1.66 -10.36
C SER A 177 -13.59 -2.19 -10.29
N LYS A 178 -14.58 -1.34 -10.04
CA LYS A 178 -16.00 -1.75 -10.12
C LYS A 178 -16.38 -2.21 -11.55
N LYS A 179 -15.84 -1.55 -12.59
CA LYS A 179 -16.08 -1.90 -14.00
C LYS A 179 -15.27 -3.13 -14.43
N PHE A 180 -14.02 -3.19 -13.99
CA PHE A 180 -13.12 -4.34 -14.16
C PHE A 180 -13.10 -5.15 -12.86
N SER A 181 -14.29 -5.59 -12.44
CA SER A 181 -14.44 -6.44 -11.26
C SER A 181 -13.96 -7.85 -11.59
N LEU A 182 -13.61 -8.65 -10.57
CA LEU A 182 -13.19 -10.03 -10.79
C LEU A 182 -14.24 -10.82 -11.61
N LYS A 183 -15.53 -10.62 -11.34
CA LYS A 183 -16.62 -11.23 -12.11
C LYS A 183 -16.55 -10.83 -13.58
N ASN A 184 -16.51 -9.53 -13.86
CA ASN A 184 -16.50 -9.03 -15.24
C ASN A 184 -15.23 -9.45 -15.98
N VAL A 185 -14.08 -9.48 -15.30
CA VAL A 185 -12.82 -9.95 -15.90
C VAL A 185 -12.89 -11.43 -16.26
N ARG A 186 -13.44 -12.27 -15.38
CA ARG A 186 -13.67 -13.69 -15.68
C ARG A 186 -14.57 -13.89 -16.88
N GLU A 187 -15.66 -13.13 -16.97
CA GLU A 187 -16.63 -13.22 -18.07
C GLU A 187 -16.08 -12.68 -19.40
N ASN A 188 -15.48 -11.48 -19.39
CA ASN A 188 -15.04 -10.79 -20.60
C ASN A 188 -13.74 -11.35 -21.17
N LEU A 189 -12.87 -11.91 -20.32
CA LEU A 189 -11.61 -12.49 -20.73
C LEU A 189 -11.63 -14.02 -20.71
N ASP A 190 -12.73 -14.68 -20.35
CA ASP A 190 -12.81 -16.15 -20.18
C ASP A 190 -11.66 -16.73 -19.33
N VAL A 191 -11.46 -16.17 -18.14
CA VAL A 191 -10.43 -16.59 -17.17
C VAL A 191 -11.03 -17.08 -15.88
N LYS A 192 -10.31 -17.93 -15.15
CA LYS A 192 -10.71 -18.40 -13.82
C LYS A 192 -10.11 -17.57 -12.70
N ILE A 193 -8.81 -17.27 -12.73
CA ILE A 193 -8.07 -16.63 -11.62
C ILE A 193 -8.38 -17.41 -10.32
N ASN A 194 -7.90 -18.65 -10.25
CA ASN A 194 -8.23 -19.58 -9.17
C ASN A 194 -7.27 -19.45 -7.98
N THR A 195 -7.41 -18.37 -7.22
CA THR A 195 -6.64 -18.14 -5.99
C THR A 195 -7.31 -18.78 -4.78
N LYS A 196 -6.52 -19.23 -3.79
CA LYS A 196 -6.99 -19.75 -2.50
C LYS A 196 -7.85 -18.75 -1.74
N LYS A 197 -7.58 -17.45 -1.88
CA LYS A 197 -8.37 -16.40 -1.26
C LYS A 197 -9.59 -16.06 -2.13
N GLN A 198 -10.78 -16.20 -1.55
CA GLN A 198 -12.02 -15.86 -2.23
C GLN A 198 -12.04 -14.38 -2.64
N ASN A 199 -12.49 -14.10 -3.88
CA ASN A 199 -12.66 -12.76 -4.43
C ASN A 199 -11.39 -11.90 -4.50
N LYS A 200 -10.21 -12.52 -4.55
CA LYS A 200 -8.96 -11.79 -4.78
C LYS A 200 -8.99 -11.12 -6.16
N THR A 201 -8.74 -9.83 -6.17
CA THR A 201 -8.48 -9.03 -7.36
C THR A 201 -6.99 -8.82 -7.49
N LEU A 202 -6.50 -8.82 -8.72
CA LEU A 202 -5.12 -8.46 -9.04
C LEU A 202 -5.02 -6.95 -9.23
N ASP A 203 -3.83 -6.44 -9.49
CA ASP A 203 -3.61 -4.99 -9.57
C ASP A 203 -3.90 -4.45 -10.98
N LEU A 204 -3.33 -5.07 -12.02
CA LEU A 204 -3.42 -4.59 -13.40
C LEU A 204 -3.80 -5.68 -14.41
N ILE A 205 -4.44 -5.26 -15.49
CA ILE A 205 -4.62 -6.01 -16.73
C ILE A 205 -3.90 -5.24 -17.84
N ILE A 206 -2.94 -5.89 -18.48
CA ILE A 206 -2.11 -5.30 -19.54
C ILE A 206 -2.41 -6.04 -20.84
N LYS A 207 -2.72 -5.31 -21.90
CA LYS A 207 -2.93 -5.84 -23.25
C LYS A 207 -1.83 -5.32 -24.16
N ALA A 208 -1.17 -6.25 -24.85
CA ALA A 208 -0.18 -5.99 -25.89
C ALA A 208 -0.56 -6.80 -27.14
N LYS A 209 -1.25 -6.16 -28.07
CA LYS A 209 -1.91 -6.76 -29.24
C LYS A 209 -2.82 -7.92 -28.80
N GLY A 210 -2.53 -9.14 -29.24
CA GLY A 210 -3.27 -10.35 -28.89
C GLY A 210 -2.90 -10.96 -27.54
N LYS A 211 -1.84 -10.47 -26.85
CA LYS A 211 -1.44 -11.00 -25.54
C LYS A 211 -2.03 -10.19 -24.41
N ILE A 212 -2.60 -10.87 -23.42
CA ILE A 212 -3.12 -10.26 -22.19
C ILE A 212 -2.35 -10.82 -20.99
N LEU A 213 -1.96 -9.93 -20.10
CA LEU A 213 -1.18 -10.22 -18.90
C LEU A 213 -1.96 -9.71 -17.68
N LEU A 214 -2.11 -10.56 -16.67
CA LEU A 214 -2.69 -10.21 -15.39
C LEU A 214 -1.58 -10.03 -14.35
N CYS A 215 -1.49 -8.87 -13.74
CA CYS A 215 -0.35 -8.50 -12.89
C CYS A 215 -0.78 -8.27 -11.45
N GLU A 216 -0.08 -8.92 -10.53
CA GLU A 216 -0.05 -8.60 -9.10
C GLU A 216 1.31 -7.98 -8.76
N ALA A 217 1.29 -6.88 -8.03
CA ALA A 217 2.44 -6.06 -7.67
C ALA A 217 2.55 -5.93 -6.15
N LYS A 218 3.74 -6.22 -5.61
CA LYS A 218 4.07 -5.95 -4.21
C LYS A 218 5.31 -5.07 -4.12
N HIS A 219 5.31 -4.20 -3.13
CA HIS A 219 6.49 -3.42 -2.74
C HIS A 219 6.93 -3.81 -1.34
N LEU A 220 8.10 -4.44 -1.23
CA LEU A 220 8.62 -4.97 0.02
C LEU A 220 10.01 -4.44 0.32
N ASN A 221 10.15 -3.83 1.51
CA ASN A 221 11.43 -3.37 1.99
C ASN A 221 12.05 -4.29 3.05
N THR A 222 11.27 -5.06 3.80
CA THR A 222 11.81 -5.89 4.89
C THR A 222 11.16 -7.27 4.90
N ALA A 223 11.82 -8.23 5.55
CA ALA A 223 11.22 -9.52 5.88
C ALA A 223 10.22 -9.40 7.05
N GLY A 224 9.40 -10.43 7.25
CA GLY A 224 8.49 -10.55 8.40
C GLY A 224 7.19 -11.27 8.04
N GLY A 225 6.43 -11.74 9.05
CA GLY A 225 5.28 -12.63 8.83
C GLY A 225 4.19 -12.09 7.90
N GLY A 226 3.90 -10.78 7.96
CA GLY A 226 2.96 -10.14 7.04
C GLY A 226 3.48 -10.07 5.59
N GLN A 227 4.80 -9.95 5.42
CA GLN A 227 5.47 -9.84 4.12
C GLN A 227 5.65 -11.20 3.47
N ASP A 228 5.90 -12.23 4.28
CA ASP A 228 5.96 -13.61 3.82
C ASP A 228 4.67 -14.04 3.14
N LYS A 229 3.53 -13.61 3.68
CA LYS A 229 2.22 -13.84 3.07
C LYS A 229 2.10 -13.18 1.69
N GLN A 230 2.68 -11.99 1.51
CA GLN A 230 2.67 -11.30 0.21
C GLN A 230 3.57 -11.99 -0.82
N ILE A 231 4.70 -12.56 -0.40
CA ILE A 231 5.54 -13.39 -1.28
C ILE A 231 4.82 -14.67 -1.68
N SER A 232 4.20 -15.37 -0.72
CA SER A 232 3.41 -16.57 -1.02
C SER A 232 2.26 -16.27 -1.97
N GLU A 233 1.62 -15.10 -1.85
CA GLU A 233 0.61 -14.62 -2.79
C GLU A 233 1.19 -14.45 -4.20
N LEU A 234 2.35 -13.80 -4.35
CA LEU A 234 3.02 -13.67 -5.65
C LEU A 234 3.42 -15.03 -6.26
N ILE A 235 3.90 -15.96 -5.46
CA ILE A 235 4.27 -17.31 -5.90
C ILE A 235 3.02 -18.09 -6.34
N GLU A 236 1.91 -17.95 -5.61
CA GLU A 236 0.63 -18.55 -5.97
C GLU A 236 0.14 -18.05 -7.33
N ILE A 237 0.17 -16.72 -7.57
CA ILE A 237 -0.20 -16.13 -8.85
C ILE A 237 0.68 -16.66 -10.00
N LEU A 238 1.98 -16.81 -9.76
CA LEU A 238 2.92 -17.35 -10.74
C LEU A 238 2.58 -18.80 -11.16
N GLY A 239 1.95 -19.56 -10.25
CA GLY A 239 1.54 -20.93 -10.48
C GLY A 239 0.21 -21.10 -11.23
N LEU A 240 -0.53 -20.02 -11.49
CA LEU A 240 -1.82 -20.07 -12.18
C LEU A 240 -1.65 -20.30 -13.68
N ALA A 241 -2.64 -20.95 -14.29
CA ALA A 241 -2.69 -21.16 -15.73
C ALA A 241 -4.11 -20.99 -16.25
N GLU A 242 -4.25 -20.36 -17.42
CA GLU A 242 -5.53 -20.17 -18.10
C GLU A 242 -5.52 -20.87 -19.47
N LYS A 243 -6.68 -21.26 -19.96
CA LYS A 243 -6.80 -22.03 -21.22
C LYS A 243 -6.59 -21.20 -22.48
N ASN A 244 -6.67 -19.88 -22.37
CA ASN A 244 -6.77 -18.95 -23.49
C ASN A 244 -5.48 -18.12 -23.72
N GLY A 245 -4.34 -18.61 -23.22
CA GLY A 245 -3.04 -17.95 -23.42
C GLY A 245 -2.83 -16.67 -22.63
N ILE A 246 -3.69 -16.40 -21.64
CA ILE A 246 -3.48 -15.30 -20.68
C ILE A 246 -2.38 -15.68 -19.71
N SER A 247 -1.45 -14.75 -19.53
CA SER A 247 -0.28 -14.94 -18.66
C SER A 247 -0.41 -14.15 -17.36
N TYR A 248 0.36 -14.56 -16.37
CA TYR A 248 0.46 -13.86 -15.09
C TYR A 248 1.83 -13.18 -14.92
N ILE A 249 1.81 -12.01 -14.28
CA ILE A 249 3.01 -11.29 -13.84
C ILE A 249 2.97 -11.18 -12.32
N SER A 250 3.95 -11.78 -11.66
CA SER A 250 4.25 -11.58 -10.25
C SER A 250 5.37 -10.54 -10.15
N PHE A 251 4.99 -9.30 -9.83
CA PHE A 251 5.92 -8.18 -9.74
C PHE A 251 6.33 -7.93 -8.28
N LEU A 252 7.63 -7.96 -8.02
CA LEU A 252 8.20 -7.66 -6.71
C LEU A 252 9.19 -6.49 -6.77
N ASP A 253 8.77 -5.39 -6.17
CA ASP A 253 9.54 -4.16 -5.99
C ASP A 253 10.14 -4.05 -4.58
N GLY A 254 11.07 -3.12 -4.43
CA GLY A 254 11.71 -2.77 -3.17
C GLY A 254 12.92 -3.62 -2.83
N LYS A 255 13.66 -3.20 -1.79
CA LYS A 255 14.94 -3.82 -1.43
C LYS A 255 14.84 -5.29 -1.06
N TYR A 256 13.66 -5.78 -0.68
CA TYR A 256 13.46 -7.20 -0.40
C TYR A 256 13.55 -8.07 -1.66
N SER A 257 13.23 -7.52 -2.85
CA SER A 257 13.46 -8.20 -4.13
C SER A 257 14.93 -8.61 -4.29
N ASN A 258 15.86 -7.72 -3.91
CA ASN A 258 17.30 -7.96 -3.95
C ASN A 258 17.73 -9.09 -3.01
N VAL A 259 17.09 -9.19 -1.85
CA VAL A 259 17.33 -10.27 -0.88
C VAL A 259 16.77 -11.59 -1.43
N LEU A 260 15.53 -11.59 -1.91
CA LEU A 260 14.87 -12.80 -2.40
C LEU A 260 15.54 -13.35 -3.66
N LEU A 261 16.00 -12.51 -4.58
CA LEU A 261 16.62 -12.94 -5.84
C LEU A 261 18.15 -13.06 -5.75
N GLY A 262 18.79 -12.33 -4.83
CA GLY A 262 20.25 -12.28 -4.72
C GLY A 262 20.89 -13.54 -4.15
N VAL A 263 22.22 -13.64 -4.22
CA VAL A 263 22.96 -14.84 -3.78
C VAL A 263 23.11 -14.92 -2.25
N ASN A 264 23.03 -13.77 -1.58
CA ASN A 264 23.36 -13.61 -0.15
C ASN A 264 22.16 -13.76 0.80
N GLY A 265 20.98 -14.11 0.29
CA GLY A 265 19.82 -14.41 1.13
C GLY A 265 19.99 -15.78 1.78
N HIS A 266 20.24 -15.81 3.08
CA HIS A 266 20.42 -17.03 3.87
C HIS A 266 19.16 -17.34 4.69
N GLY A 267 18.79 -18.63 4.74
CA GLY A 267 17.67 -19.14 5.52
C GLY A 267 16.75 -20.06 4.70
N ASP A 268 16.30 -21.15 5.34
CA ASP A 268 15.52 -22.21 4.70
C ASP A 268 14.29 -21.68 3.95
N LYS A 269 13.66 -20.64 4.50
CA LYS A 269 12.47 -20.02 3.92
C LYS A 269 12.72 -19.37 2.57
N ILE A 270 13.78 -18.56 2.46
CA ILE A 270 14.15 -17.90 1.20
C ILE A 270 14.54 -18.95 0.16
N THR A 271 15.26 -19.99 0.58
CA THR A 271 15.62 -21.13 -0.27
C THR A 271 14.37 -21.84 -0.82
N THR A 272 13.37 -22.10 0.02
CA THR A 272 12.09 -22.68 -0.40
C THR A 272 11.35 -21.77 -1.38
N GLN A 273 11.22 -20.48 -1.07
CA GLN A 273 10.56 -19.51 -1.95
C GLN A 273 11.24 -19.45 -3.33
N ARG A 274 12.58 -19.42 -3.39
CA ARG A 274 13.35 -19.46 -4.65
C ARG A 274 13.10 -20.74 -5.44
N LYS A 275 13.04 -21.88 -4.75
CA LYS A 275 12.77 -23.18 -5.37
C LYS A 275 11.37 -23.20 -5.99
N GLU A 276 10.37 -22.74 -5.26
CA GLU A 276 8.99 -22.64 -5.74
C GLU A 276 8.87 -21.68 -6.94
N ILE A 277 9.49 -20.50 -6.87
CA ILE A 277 9.53 -19.55 -8.00
C ILE A 277 10.08 -20.24 -9.24
N LYS A 278 11.27 -20.86 -9.15
CA LYS A 278 11.89 -21.55 -10.29
C LYS A 278 11.02 -22.70 -10.82
N GLN A 279 10.43 -23.48 -9.92
CA GLN A 279 9.53 -24.57 -10.30
C GLN A 279 8.32 -24.05 -11.10
N TYR A 280 7.66 -22.99 -10.63
CA TYR A 280 6.52 -22.42 -11.33
C TYR A 280 6.91 -21.71 -12.63
N LEU A 281 8.06 -21.05 -12.72
CA LEU A 281 8.56 -20.50 -13.98
C LEU A 281 8.79 -21.60 -15.03
N ASN A 282 9.38 -22.73 -14.62
CA ASN A 282 9.61 -23.86 -15.51
C ASN A 282 8.30 -24.52 -15.96
N ASN A 283 7.33 -24.64 -15.07
CA ASN A 283 6.05 -25.30 -15.36
C ASN A 283 5.09 -24.38 -16.14
N ASN A 284 5.22 -23.06 -15.99
CA ASN A 284 4.38 -22.05 -16.65
C ASN A 284 5.26 -21.06 -17.43
N PRO A 285 5.76 -21.45 -18.63
CA PRO A 285 6.76 -20.67 -19.38
C PRO A 285 6.26 -19.29 -19.83
N ASP A 286 4.94 -19.10 -19.85
CA ASP A 286 4.29 -17.84 -20.19
C ASP A 286 4.06 -16.92 -18.99
N ASN A 287 4.28 -17.36 -17.76
CA ASN A 287 4.16 -16.52 -16.57
C ASN A 287 5.50 -15.92 -16.16
N TYR A 288 5.49 -14.73 -15.57
CA TYR A 288 6.70 -13.96 -15.31
C TYR A 288 6.83 -13.59 -13.83
N TRP A 289 8.01 -13.82 -13.27
CA TRP A 289 8.43 -13.21 -12.01
C TRP A 289 9.45 -12.12 -12.35
N VAL A 290 9.11 -10.86 -12.04
CA VAL A 290 9.95 -9.72 -12.43
C VAL A 290 10.03 -8.66 -11.36
N ASN A 291 11.15 -7.95 -11.32
CA ASN A 291 11.28 -6.65 -10.66
C ASN A 291 11.18 -5.52 -11.72
N THR A 292 11.51 -4.28 -11.37
CA THR A 292 11.45 -3.12 -12.27
C THR A 292 12.21 -3.36 -13.58
N ALA A 293 13.47 -3.80 -13.50
CA ALA A 293 14.31 -4.00 -14.67
C ALA A 293 13.79 -5.14 -15.57
N GLY A 294 13.35 -6.25 -14.97
CA GLY A 294 12.74 -7.36 -15.73
C GLY A 294 11.42 -6.95 -16.37
N PHE A 295 10.60 -6.18 -15.67
CA PHE A 295 9.33 -5.66 -16.19
C PHE A 295 9.55 -4.69 -17.36
N GLU A 296 10.49 -3.74 -17.24
CA GLU A 296 10.84 -2.81 -18.32
C GLU A 296 11.28 -3.55 -19.59
N ASN A 297 12.11 -4.59 -19.46
CA ASN A 297 12.55 -5.41 -20.58
C ASN A 297 11.40 -6.23 -21.18
N LEU A 298 10.58 -6.87 -20.35
CA LEU A 298 9.40 -7.61 -20.80
C LEU A 298 8.45 -6.72 -21.61
N ILE A 299 8.12 -5.54 -21.09
CA ILE A 299 7.23 -4.59 -21.78
C ILE A 299 7.87 -4.08 -23.07
N SER A 300 9.18 -3.82 -23.08
CA SER A 300 9.89 -3.39 -24.29
C SER A 300 9.85 -4.43 -25.41
N ASP A 301 9.95 -5.73 -25.08
CA ASP A 301 9.90 -6.81 -26.08
C ASP A 301 8.47 -7.11 -26.54
N LEU A 302 7.47 -6.86 -25.69
CA LEU A 302 6.05 -6.96 -26.05
C LEU A 302 5.61 -5.85 -27.03
N LYS A 303 6.37 -4.76 -27.13
CA LYS A 303 6.07 -3.62 -28.01
C LYS A 303 6.48 -3.90 -29.45
#